data_AF-A0A933FNJ7-F1
#
_entry.id   AF-A0A933FNJ7-F1
#
_cell.length_a   1.000
_cell.length_b   1.000
_cell.length_c   1.000
_cell.angle_alpha   90.00
_cell.angle_beta   90.00
_cell.angle_gamma   90.00
#
_symmetry.space_group_name_H-M   'P 1'
#
loop_
_entity.id
_entity.type
_entity.pdbx_description
1 polymer ?
#
loop_
_entity_poly.entity_id
_entity_poly.type
_entity_poly.pdbx_seq_one_letter_code
_entity_poly.pdbx_strand_id
1 'polypeptide(L)' 'MTLNEIIQDIHGLDAELRKLERRYGLLSADFYHLYKVGELEQSREFIQWVGYYEAKLGRELRSR' A
#
# COMPACT_ATOMS: atom_id res chain seq x y z
N MET A 1 3.60 -15.84 14.47
CA MET A 1 3.39 -15.46 13.07
C MET A 1 4.24 -16.40 12.21
N THR A 2 3.61 -17.16 11.33
CA THR A 2 4.23 -18.14 10.43
C THR A 2 4.47 -17.51 9.06
N LEU A 3 5.40 -18.07 8.28
CA LEU A 3 5.71 -17.58 6.92
C LEU A 3 4.47 -17.52 6.01
N ASN A 4 3.56 -18.50 6.14
CA ASN A 4 2.34 -18.55 5.34
C ASN A 4 1.37 -17.41 5.68
N GLU A 5 1.24 -17.05 6.96
CA GLU A 5 0.42 -15.90 7.39
C GLU A 5 0.96 -14.59 6.82
N ILE A 6 2.29 -14.42 6.78
CA ILE A 6 2.93 -13.23 6.20
C ILE A 6 2.64 -13.12 4.69
N ILE A 7 2.76 -14.24 3.96
CA ILE A 7 2.52 -14.28 2.52
C ILE A 7 1.06 -13.96 2.19
N GLN A 8 0.10 -14.54 2.92
CA GLN A 8 -1.32 -14.24 2.73
C GLN A 8 -1.65 -12.77 3.04
N ASP A 9 -1.04 -12.19 4.07
CA ASP A 9 -1.18 -10.78 4.39
C ASP A 9 -0.64 -9.87 3.27
N ILE A 10 0.51 -10.21 2.69
CA ILE A 10 1.09 -9.46 1.57
C ILE A 10 0.18 -9.51 0.35
N HIS A 11 -0.37 -10.68 0.01
CA HIS A 11 -1.31 -10.82 -1.10
C HIS A 11 -2.61 -10.04 -0.88
N GLY A 12 -3.12 -10.01 0.36
CA GLY A 12 -4.29 -9.19 0.72
C GLY A 12 -4.02 -7.70 0.52
N LEU A 13 -2.87 -7.20 0.98
CA LEU A 13 -2.47 -5.81 0.78
C LEU A 13 -2.30 -5.47 -0.71
N ASP A 14 -1.64 -6.34 -1.48
CA ASP A 14 -1.47 -6.15 -2.92
C ASP A 14 -2.81 -6.05 -3.66
N ALA A 15 -3.81 -6.83 -3.26
CA ALA A 15 -5.13 -6.78 -3.86
C ALA A 15 -5.82 -5.43 -3.62
N GLU A 16 -5.72 -4.87 -2.41
CA GLU A 16 -6.30 -3.55 -2.10
C GLU A 16 -5.55 -2.42 -2.81
N LEU A 17 -4.22 -2.45 -2.81
CA LEU A 17 -3.39 -1.47 -3.53
C LEU A 17 -3.73 -1.45 -5.04
N ARG A 18 -3.83 -2.63 -5.68
CA ARG A 18 -4.18 -2.76 -7.11
C ARG A 18 -5.57 -2.24 -7.47
N LYS A 19 -6.53 -2.20 -6.54
CA LYS A 19 -7.85 -1.58 -6.82
C LYS A 19 -7.69 -0.08 -7.04
N LEU A 20 -6.87 0.56 -6.21
CA LEU A 20 -6.61 1.99 -6.26
C LEU A 20 -5.74 2.35 -7.46
N GLU A 21 -4.69 1.56 -7.74
CA GLU A 21 -3.87 1.76 -8.94
C GLU A 21 -4.72 1.70 -10.23
N ARG A 22 -5.66 0.74 -10.32
CA ARG A 22 -6.59 0.66 -11.45
C ARG A 22 -7.59 1.81 -11.49
N ARG A 23 -8.07 2.27 -10.33
CA ARG A 23 -9.04 3.36 -10.23
C ARG A 23 -8.46 4.70 -10.69
N TYR A 24 -7.19 4.94 -10.38
CA TYR A 24 -6.55 6.23 -10.60
C TYR A 24 -5.46 6.21 -11.70
N GLY A 25 -5.12 5.04 -12.23
CA GLY A 25 -4.16 4.90 -13.34
C GLY A 25 -2.71 5.20 -12.95
N LEU A 26 -2.36 5.09 -11.67
CA LEU A 26 -1.06 5.46 -11.10
C LEU A 26 -0.55 4.30 -10.24
N LEU A 27 0.77 4.06 -10.25
CA LEU A 27 1.37 3.05 -9.41
C LEU A 27 1.35 3.48 -7.93
N SER A 28 1.27 2.52 -7.02
CA SER A 28 1.27 2.79 -5.57
C SER A 28 2.54 3.53 -5.14
N ALA A 29 3.68 3.29 -5.79
CA ALA A 29 4.93 4.00 -5.52
C ALA A 29 4.84 5.50 -5.88
N ASP A 30 4.25 5.83 -7.03
CA ASP A 30 4.05 7.20 -7.48
C ASP A 30 3.00 7.91 -6.61
N PHE A 31 1.91 7.20 -6.27
CA PHE A 31 0.95 7.66 -5.28
C PHE A 31 1.60 8.00 -3.94
N TYR A 32 2.52 7.16 -3.48
CA TYR A 32 3.20 7.38 -2.21
C TYR A 32 4.10 8.60 -2.27
N HIS A 33 4.78 8.80 -3.40
CA HIS A 33 5.57 9.99 -3.63
C HIS A 33 4.72 11.27 -3.55
N LEU A 34 3.59 11.30 -4.28
CA LEU A 34 2.64 12.42 -4.26
C LEU A 34 2.08 12.69 -2.85
N TYR A 35 1.83 11.65 -2.08
CA TYR A 35 1.38 11.77 -0.69
C TYR A 35 2.46 12.45 0.17
N LYS A 36 3.72 12.01 0.04
CA LYS A 36 4.84 12.54 0.84
C LYS A 36 5.16 13.99 0.52
N VAL A 37 4.92 14.46 -0.70
CA VAL A 37 5.13 15.86 -1.09
C VAL A 37 3.92 16.75 -0.76
N GLY A 38 2.81 16.18 -0.27
CA GLY A 38 1.61 16.92 0.12
C GLY A 38 0.66 17.27 -1.03
N GLU A 39 0.84 16.66 -2.20
CA GLU A 39 0.06 16.92 -3.42
C GLU A 39 -1.19 16.01 -3.53
N LEU A 40 -1.51 15.25 -2.47
CA LEU A 40 -2.71 14.42 -2.42
C LEU A 40 -3.74 14.96 -1.43
N GLU A 41 -5.00 14.96 -1.86
CA GLU A 41 -6.13 15.24 -0.98
C GLU A 41 -6.17 14.24 0.18
N GLN A 42 -6.37 14.73 1.41
CA GLN A 42 -6.52 13.89 2.60
C GLN A 42 -7.93 13.29 2.68
N SER A 43 -8.26 12.43 1.72
CA SER A 43 -9.49 11.65 1.78
C SER A 43 -9.32 10.43 2.68
N ARG A 44 -10.42 9.94 3.26
CA ARG A 44 -10.42 8.71 4.08
C ARG A 44 -9.88 7.50 3.30
N GLU A 45 -10.13 7.45 2.00
CA GLU A 45 -9.62 6.41 1.10
C GLU A 45 -8.09 6.49 0.98
N PHE A 46 -7.53 7.70 0.83
CA PHE A 46 -6.07 7.88 0.77
C PHE A 46 -5.38 7.57 2.08
N ILE A 47 -5.96 7.96 3.21
CA ILE A 47 -5.41 7.63 4.54
C ILE A 47 -5.35 6.11 4.72
N GLN A 48 -6.40 5.39 4.32
CA GLN A 48 -6.46 3.94 4.39
C GLN A 48 -5.42 3.28 3.46
N TRP A 49 -5.27 3.81 2.25
CA TRP A 49 -4.28 3.36 1.28
C TRP A 49 -2.83 3.51 1.78
N VAL A 50 -2.48 4.67 2.37
CA VAL A 50 -1.16 4.90 2.97
C VAL A 50 -0.85 3.82 4.02
N GLY A 51 -1.83 3.53 4.89
CA GLY A 51 -1.69 2.48 5.90
C GLY A 51 -1.42 1.09 5.30
N TYR A 52 -2.10 0.74 4.21
CA TYR A 52 -1.82 -0.52 3.50
C TYR A 52 -0.44 -0.56 2.87
N TYR A 53 -0.02 0.54 2.25
CA TYR A 53 1.28 0.61 1.58
C TYR A 53 2.45 0.54 2.57
N GLU A 54 2.37 1.27 3.68
CA GLU A 54 3.39 1.22 4.75
C GLU A 54 3.45 -0.15 5.43
N ALA A 55 2.29 -0.78 5.66
CA ALA A 55 2.23 -2.14 6.21
C ALA A 55 2.90 -3.17 5.28
N LYS A 56 2.72 -3.02 3.96
CA LYS A 56 3.39 -3.86 2.95
C LYS A 56 4.90 -3.69 3.02
N LEU A 57 5.39 -2.45 2.94
CA LEU A 57 6.82 -2.13 2.98
C LEU A 57 7.49 -2.66 4.26
N GLY A 58 6.85 -2.50 5.42
CA GLY A 58 7.36 -3.01 6.68
C GLY A 58 7.44 -4.54 6.74
N ARG A 59 6.54 -5.26 6.06
CA ARG A 59 6.55 -6.73 5.97
C ARG A 59 7.61 -7.23 5.00
N GLU A 60 7.78 -6.57 3.87
CA GLU A 60 8.84 -6.88 2.90
C GLU A 60 10.23 -6.68 3.50
N LEU A 61 10.43 -5.61 4.28
CA LEU A 61 11.71 -5.35 4.97
C LEU A 61 12.05 -6.45 5.99
N ARG A 62 11.05 -7.01 6.68
CA ARG A 62 11.24 -8.12 7.65
C ARG A 62 11.45 -9.48 6.99
N SER A 63 11.10 -9.62 5.71
CA SER A 63 11.26 -10.86 4.95
C SER A 63 12.60 -10.93 4.20
N ARG A 64 13.46 -9.91 4.32
CA ARG A 64 14.85 -9.89 3.84
C ARG A 64 15.79 -10.24 4.97
#